data_AF-A0AAN8FC14-F1
#
_entry.id   AF-A0AAN8FC14-F1
#
_cell.length_a   1.000
_cell.length_b   1.000
_cell.length_c   1.000
_cell.angle_alpha   90.00
_cell.angle_beta   90.00
_cell.angle_gamma   90.00
#
_symmetry.space_group_name_H-M   'P 1'
#
loop_
_entity.id
_entity.type
_entity.pdbx_description
1 polymer ?
#
loop_
_entity_poly.entity_id
_entity_poly.type
_entity_poly.pdbx_seq_one_letter_code
_entity_poly.pdbx_strand_id
1 'polypeptide(L)' 'MDDELQKKCKYDIGKFCPNQNGENVLDCLTNTKIVRLLQAECKKVVQERMRESARDIRLRPGLLEACKKETET' A
#
# COMPACT_ATOMS: atom_id res chain seq x y z
N MET A 1 13.33 7.34 0.50
CA MET A 1 12.01 7.44 -0.15
C MET A 1 12.08 6.68 -1.47
N ASP A 2 11.08 5.87 -1.82
CA ASP A 2 11.03 5.12 -3.09
C ASP A 2 10.83 6.08 -4.28
N ASP A 3 11.93 6.73 -4.67
CA ASP A 3 11.98 7.73 -5.76
C ASP A 3 11.49 7.14 -7.09
N GLU A 4 11.63 5.83 -7.26
CA GLU A 4 11.21 5.11 -8.46
C GLU A 4 9.69 5.01 -8.60
N LEU A 5 8.96 4.70 -7.52
CA LEU A 5 7.49 4.63 -7.54
C LEU A 5 6.91 6.01 -7.88
N GLN A 6 7.35 7.06 -7.19
CA GLN A 6 6.85 8.41 -7.45
C GLN A 6 7.18 8.89 -8.86
N LYS A 7 8.32 8.51 -9.44
CA LYS A 7 8.63 8.77 -10.85
C LYS A 7 7.73 8.01 -11.81
N LYS A 8 7.59 6.69 -11.62
CA LYS A 8 6.80 5.79 -12.47
C LYS A 8 5.31 6.09 -12.42
N CYS A 9 4.82 6.52 -11.25
CA CYS A 9 3.42 6.84 -10.99
C CYS A 9 3.13 8.33 -11.05
N LYS A 10 4.08 9.21 -11.39
CA LYS A 10 3.90 10.68 -11.32
C LYS A 10 2.63 11.18 -11.99
N TYR A 11 2.33 10.65 -13.18
CA TYR A 11 1.13 10.98 -13.94
C TYR A 11 -0.15 10.54 -13.20
N ASP A 12 -0.19 9.29 -12.76
CA ASP A 12 -1.33 8.72 -12.03
C ASP A 12 -1.54 9.41 -10.67
N ILE A 13 -0.47 9.77 -9.97
CA ILE A 13 -0.50 10.53 -8.72
C ILE A 13 -1.18 11.88 -8.94
N GLY A 14 -0.74 12.65 -9.94
CA GLY A 14 -1.35 13.94 -10.23
C GLY A 14 -2.82 13.83 -10.65
N LYS A 15 -3.21 12.71 -11.28
CA LYS A 15 -4.56 12.51 -11.82
C LYS A 15 -5.56 11.97 -10.78
N PHE A 16 -5.14 11.01 -9.97
CA PHE A 16 -5.99 10.28 -9.04
C PHE A 16 -5.71 10.60 -7.57
N CYS A 17 -4.47 10.95 -7.24
CA CYS A 17 -4.01 11.20 -5.87
C CYS A 17 -3.33 12.58 -5.71
N PRO A 18 -3.90 13.69 -6.23
CA PRO A 18 -3.22 15.00 -6.24
C PRO A 18 -2.97 15.57 -4.85
N ASN A 19 -3.71 15.09 -3.83
CA ASN A 19 -3.61 15.53 -2.45
C ASN A 19 -2.79 14.58 -1.55
N GLN A 20 -2.14 13.58 -2.12
CA GLN A 20 -1.37 12.58 -1.38
C GLN A 20 0.13 12.82 -1.59
N ASN A 21 0.91 12.72 -0.51
CA ASN A 21 2.36 12.96 -0.55
C ASN A 21 3.12 11.70 -0.14
N GLY A 22 4.15 11.35 -0.92
CA GLY A 22 5.19 10.36 -0.61
C GLY A 22 4.65 8.98 -0.23
N GLU A 23 4.48 8.77 1.08
CA GLU A 23 4.01 7.54 1.72
C GLU A 23 2.51 7.27 1.53
N ASN A 24 1.67 8.31 1.57
CA ASN A 24 0.21 8.17 1.42
C ASN A 24 -0.22 8.01 -0.06
N VAL A 25 0.69 8.33 -0.98
CA VAL A 25 0.49 8.07 -2.41
C VAL A 25 0.30 6.58 -2.66
N LEU A 26 1.11 5.74 -2.01
CA LEU A 26 1.02 4.31 -2.21
C LEU A 26 -0.35 3.80 -1.78
N ASP A 27 -0.85 4.21 -0.61
CA ASP A 27 -2.17 3.83 -0.11
C ASP A 27 -3.27 4.18 -1.13
N CYS A 28 -3.25 5.41 -1.64
CA CYS A 28 -4.18 5.85 -2.67
C CYS A 28 -4.06 5.02 -3.97
N LEU A 29 -2.83 4.75 -4.43
CA LEU A 29 -2.59 3.94 -5.62
C LEU A 29 -3.00 2.47 -5.43
N THR A 30 -2.92 1.93 -4.21
CA THR A 30 -3.34 0.55 -3.88
C THR A 30 -4.85 0.36 -3.82
N ASN A 31 -5.64 1.43 -3.97
CA ASN A 31 -7.09 1.34 -4.01
C ASN A 31 -7.54 0.55 -5.27
N THR A 32 -8.32 -0.52 -5.08
CA THR A 32 -8.75 -1.43 -6.15
C THR A 32 -9.44 -0.73 -7.33
N LYS A 33 -10.09 0.41 -7.09
CA LYS A 33 -10.69 1.25 -8.15
C LYS A 33 -9.62 1.98 -8.97
N ILE A 34 -8.60 2.52 -8.30
CA ILE A 34 -7.51 3.28 -8.90
C ILE A 34 -6.53 2.32 -9.60
N VAL A 35 -6.16 1.19 -8.99
CA VAL A 35 -5.25 0.15 -9.56
C VAL A 35 -5.65 -0.28 -10.97
N ARG A 36 -6.95 -0.31 -11.28
CA ARG A 36 -7.45 -0.67 -12.62
C ARG A 36 -7.27 0.43 -13.66
N LEU A 37 -7.17 1.68 -13.22
CA LEU A 37 -7.02 2.88 -14.03
C LEU A 37 -5.57 3.36 -14.15
N LEU A 38 -4.65 2.80 -13.34
CA LEU A 38 -3.22 3.10 -13.39
C LEU A 38 -2.58 2.68 -14.71
N GLN A 39 -1.52 3.40 -15.10
CA GLN A 39 -0.68 2.97 -16.21
C GLN A 39 0.03 1.65 -15.92
N ALA A 40 0.34 0.88 -16.97
CA ALA A 40 0.99 -0.44 -16.84
C ALA A 40 2.31 -0.40 -16.03
N GLU A 41 3.09 0.69 -16.16
CA GLU A 41 4.32 0.88 -15.38
C GLU A 41 4.03 1.07 -13.89
N CYS A 42 3.14 2.00 -13.53
CA CYS A 42 2.77 2.23 -12.13
C CYS A 42 2.06 1.02 -11.52
N LYS A 43 1.14 0.42 -12.26
CA LYS A 43 0.36 -0.75 -11.86
C LYS A 43 1.24 -1.94 -11.51
N LYS A 44 2.30 -2.21 -12.28
CA LYS A 44 3.26 -3.28 -11.94
C LYS A 44 3.86 -3.07 -10.55
N VAL A 45 4.38 -1.88 -10.29
CA VAL A 45 5.02 -1.57 -8.99
C VAL A 45 4.02 -1.64 -7.84
N VAL A 46 2.82 -1.08 -8.03
CA VAL A 46 1.74 -1.12 -7.03
C VAL A 46 1.28 -2.55 -6.78
N GLN A 47 1.09 -3.38 -7.81
CA GLN A 47 0.69 -4.78 -7.64
C GLN A 47 1.76 -5.62 -6.94
N GLU A 48 3.04 -5.42 -7.26
CA GLU A 48 4.14 -6.09 -6.58
C GLU A 48 4.14 -5.69 -5.10
N ARG A 49 4.02 -4.39 -4.79
CA ARG A 49 3.98 -3.92 -3.41
C ARG A 49 2.73 -4.35 -2.65
N MET A 50 1.57 -4.42 -3.30
CA MET A 50 0.35 -5.04 -2.73
C MET A 50 0.55 -6.52 -2.44
N ARG A 51 1.25 -7.25 -3.32
CA ARG A 51 1.55 -8.67 -3.15
C ARG A 51 2.56 -8.88 -2.02
N GLU A 52 3.57 -8.03 -1.91
CA GLU A 52 4.51 -8.00 -0.80
C GLU A 52 3.80 -7.69 0.51
N SER A 53 2.99 -6.64 0.59
CA SER A 53 2.16 -6.33 1.77
C SER A 53 1.18 -7.46 2.10
N ALA A 54 0.56 -8.11 1.11
CA ALA A 54 -0.32 -9.26 1.33
C ALA A 54 0.44 -10.50 1.85
N ARG A 55 1.71 -10.67 1.45
CA ARG A 55 2.60 -11.69 2.01
C ARG A 55 3.01 -11.33 3.44
N ASP A 56 3.24 -10.06 3.73
CA ASP A 56 3.55 -9.55 5.08
C ASP A 56 2.36 -9.73 6.05
N ILE A 57 1.13 -9.50 5.58
CA ILE A 57 -0.11 -9.78 6.34
C ILE A 57 -0.22 -11.28 6.66
N ARG A 58 0.15 -12.17 5.73
CA ARG A 58 0.20 -13.62 6.01
C ARG A 58 1.34 -14.01 6.94
N LEU A 59 2.38 -13.16 7.06
CA LEU A 59 3.48 -13.30 8.00
C LEU A 59 3.25 -12.59 9.35
N ARG A 60 2.02 -12.13 9.63
CA ARG A 60 1.60 -11.73 10.98
C ARG A 60 0.50 -12.63 11.55
N PRO A 61 0.82 -13.82 12.08
CA PRO A 61 0.03 -14.41 13.15
C PRO A 61 0.29 -13.69 14.49
N GLY A 62 0.24 -12.34 14.53
CA GLY A 62 0.83 -11.57 15.63
C GLY A 62 0.22 -10.20 15.93
N LEU A 63 -1.07 -9.98 15.68
CA LEU A 63 -1.83 -9.00 16.48
C LEU A 63 -3.28 -9.47 16.71
N LEU A 64 -3.39 -10.72 17.15
CA LEU A 64 -4.47 -11.15 18.03
C LEU A 64 -3.95 -11.34 19.47
N GLU A 65 -2.91 -10.61 19.88
CA GLU A 65 -2.61 -10.37 21.32
C GLU A 65 -3.36 -9.12 21.83
N ALA A 66 -4.63 -8.98 21.44
CA ALA A 66 -5.56 -8.06 22.09
C ALA A 66 -6.66 -8.82 22.86
N CYS A 67 -6.41 -10.07 23.26
CA CYS A 67 -7.35 -10.78 24.13
C CYS A 67 -6.66 -11.87 24.97
N LYS A 68 -6.16 -11.44 26.13
CA LYS A 68 -6.03 -12.14 27.44
C LYS A 68 -5.07 -11.28 28.25
N LYS A 69 -5.46 -10.05 28.60
CA LYS A 69 -5.98 -9.78 29.96
C LYS A 69 -5.27 -10.68 30.95
N GLU A 70 -4.10 -10.22 31.37
CA GLU A 70 -3.40 -10.68 32.54
C GLU A 70 -4.37 -10.52 33.72
N THR A 71 -5.13 -11.57 34.02
CA THR A 71 -5.72 -11.74 35.34
C THR A 71 -4.57 -12.11 36.25
N GLU A 72 -3.89 -11.07 36.74
CA GLU A 72 -3.00 -11.12 37.89
C GLU A 72 -3.77 -11.81 39.03
N THR A 73 -3.22 -12.94 39.46
CA THR A 73 -3.57 -13.65 40.70
C THR A 73 -2.72 -13.09 41.82
#